data_AF-A0A0C9XYK2-F1
#
_entry.id   AF-A0A0C9XYK2-F1
#
_cell.length_a   1.000
_cell.length_b   1.000
_cell.length_c   1.000
_cell.angle_alpha   90.00
_cell.angle_beta   90.00
_cell.angle_gamma   90.00
#
_symmetry.space_group_name_H-M   'P 1'
#
loop_
_entity.id
_entity.type
_entity.pdbx_description
1 polymer ?
#
loop_
_entity_poly.entity_id
_entity_poly.type
_entity_poly.pdbx_seq_one_letter_code
_entity_poly.pdbx_strand_id
1 'polypeptide(L)'
;MTISLQPGVGKSTLINRTFGIERASAENSEPGKASIEKELISQQNDRFVLHDSAGFEPADNVDCNSVKSFVEKRKKQEHAKDQLHAVW
;
A
#
# COMPACT_ATOMS: atom_id res chain seq x y z
N MET A 1 1.59 -6.40 4.74
CA MET A 1 2.45 -6.34 3.53
C MET A 1 2.29 -4.95 2.93
N THR A 2 3.34 -4.25 2.55
CA THR A 2 3.25 -2.90 1.95
C THR A 2 3.84 -2.93 0.56
N ILE A 3 3.11 -2.47 -0.45
CA ILE A 3 3.58 -2.40 -1.84
C ILE A 3 3.86 -0.94 -2.18
N SER A 4 5.07 -0.64 -2.61
CA SER A 4 5.48 0.71 -3.01
C SER A 4 6.07 0.69 -4.43
N LEU A 5 5.20 0.76 -5.44
CA LEU A 5 5.63 0.98 -6.83
C LEU A 5 5.39 2.43 -7.27
N GLN A 6 5.96 2.81 -8.40
CA GLN A 6 5.67 4.08 -9.09
C GLN A 6 4.19 4.17 -9.52
N PRO A 7 3.56 5.36 -9.61
CA PRO A 7 2.20 5.50 -10.12
C PRO A 7 2.13 5.03 -11.59
N GLY A 8 0.97 4.53 -12.01
CA GLY A 8 0.73 4.16 -13.41
C GLY A 8 1.29 2.81 -13.90
N VAL A 9 2.09 2.09 -13.11
CA VAL A 9 2.70 0.80 -13.54
C VAL A 9 1.80 -0.44 -13.36
N GLY A 10 0.53 -0.27 -12.96
CA GLY A 10 -0.41 -1.38 -12.79
C GLY A 10 -0.43 -2.05 -11.41
N LYS A 11 -0.03 -1.34 -10.34
CA LYS A 11 -0.15 -1.78 -8.94
C LYS A 11 -1.49 -2.38 -8.60
N SER A 12 -2.55 -1.61 -8.81
CA SER A 12 -3.93 -2.02 -8.50
C SER A 12 -4.31 -3.31 -9.21
N THR A 13 -3.86 -3.48 -10.46
CA THR A 13 -4.05 -4.70 -11.24
C THR A 13 -3.28 -5.89 -10.65
N LEU A 14 -2.03 -5.69 -10.26
CA LEU A 14 -1.22 -6.72 -9.61
C LEU A 14 -1.81 -7.13 -8.26
N ILE A 15 -2.23 -6.15 -7.46
CA ILE A 15 -2.87 -6.36 -6.16
C ILE A 15 -4.15 -7.20 -6.32
N ASN A 16 -5.01 -6.82 -7.26
CA ASN A 16 -6.26 -7.53 -7.50
C ASN A 16 -5.99 -8.97 -7.96
N ARG A 17 -5.06 -9.18 -8.91
CA ARG A 17 -4.72 -10.53 -9.41
C ARG A 17 -4.01 -11.41 -8.38
N THR A 18 -3.18 -10.84 -7.52
CA THR A 18 -2.32 -11.61 -6.60
C THR A 18 -3.04 -11.92 -5.28
N PHE A 19 -3.88 -11.01 -4.81
CA PHE A 19 -4.50 -11.10 -3.48
C PHE A 19 -6.04 -11.15 -3.52
N GLY A 20 -6.66 -11.05 -4.71
CA GLY A 20 -8.12 -11.07 -4.85
C GLY A 20 -8.81 -9.85 -4.23
N ILE A 21 -8.11 -8.72 -4.13
CA ILE A 21 -8.64 -7.49 -3.51
C ILE A 21 -9.28 -6.61 -4.59
N GLU A 22 -10.58 -6.78 -4.84
CA GLU A 22 -11.33 -5.96 -5.82
C GLU A 22 -11.35 -4.47 -5.45
N ARG A 23 -11.32 -4.14 -4.15
CA ARG A 23 -11.32 -2.74 -3.66
C ARG A 23 -10.08 -1.95 -4.10
N ALA A 24 -8.98 -2.64 -4.39
CA ALA A 24 -7.75 -2.01 -4.85
C ALA A 24 -7.91 -1.38 -6.24
N SER A 25 -8.85 -1.83 -7.08
CA SER A 25 -9.08 -1.21 -8.39
C SER A 25 -10.10 -0.08 -8.34
N ALA A 26 -11.11 -0.14 -7.47
CA ALA A 26 -12.20 0.83 -7.43
C ALA A 26 -11.75 2.19 -6.85
N GLU A 27 -10.96 2.19 -5.78
CA GLU A 27 -10.56 3.42 -5.07
C GLU A 27 -9.24 4.01 -5.56
N ASN A 28 -8.41 3.22 -6.24
CA ASN A 28 -7.17 3.65 -6.89
C ASN A 28 -7.35 3.94 -8.39
N SER A 29 -8.59 4.20 -8.84
CA SER A 29 -8.87 4.54 -10.25
C SER A 29 -8.21 5.86 -10.66
N GLU A 30 -7.93 6.74 -9.69
CA GLU A 30 -7.17 7.96 -9.91
C GLU A 30 -5.71 7.78 -9.47
N PRO A 31 -4.75 7.82 -10.41
CA PRO A 31 -3.32 7.78 -10.11
C PRO A 31 -2.94 8.85 -9.06
N GLY A 32 -2.07 8.48 -8.12
CA GLY A 32 -1.54 9.42 -7.12
C GLY A 32 -2.44 9.73 -5.91
N LYS A 33 -3.67 9.20 -5.84
CA LYS A 33 -4.60 9.47 -4.73
C LYS A 33 -4.68 8.40 -3.63
N ALA A 34 -3.95 7.28 -3.75
CA ALA A 34 -3.97 6.25 -2.72
C ALA A 34 -3.36 6.78 -1.41
N SER A 35 -3.79 6.23 -0.27
CA SER A 35 -3.21 6.56 1.03
C SER A 35 -2.56 5.33 1.65
N ILE A 36 -1.29 5.43 2.03
CA ILE A 36 -0.55 4.31 2.63
C ILE A 36 -1.14 3.87 3.97
N GLU A 37 -1.85 4.74 4.68
CA GLU A 37 -2.51 4.39 5.94
C GLU A 37 -3.78 3.55 5.73
N LYS A 38 -4.32 3.52 4.52
CA LYS A 38 -5.52 2.74 4.20
C LYS A 38 -5.16 1.26 4.06
N GLU A 39 -5.95 0.43 4.73
CA GLU A 39 -5.83 -1.02 4.67
C GLU A 39 -6.67 -1.59 3.53
N LEU A 40 -6.01 -2.36 2.68
CA LEU A 40 -6.61 -3.19 1.64
C LEU A 40 -6.58 -4.63 2.15
N ILE A 41 -7.73 -5.14 2.57
CA ILE A 41 -7.87 -6.47 3.14
C ILE A 41 -8.55 -7.37 2.11
N SER A 42 -7.98 -8.56 1.88
CA SER A 42 -8.62 -9.56 1.02
C SER A 42 -9.82 -10.19 1.72
N GLN A 43 -10.94 -10.30 1.01
CA GLN A 43 -12.10 -11.03 1.49
C GLN A 43 -11.85 -12.54 1.60
N GLN A 44 -10.85 -13.05 0.88
CA GLN A 44 -10.49 -14.47 0.89
C GLN A 44 -9.50 -14.81 2.02
N ASN A 45 -8.75 -13.82 2.53
CA ASN A 45 -7.81 -14.01 3.61
C ASN A 45 -7.54 -12.68 4.34
N ASP A 46 -8.16 -12.51 5.50
CA ASP A 46 -8.06 -11.32 6.34
C ASP A 46 -6.70 -11.14 7.01
N ARG A 47 -5.82 -12.15 6.95
CA ARG A 47 -4.44 -12.08 7.45
C ARG A 47 -3.51 -11.34 6.51
N PHE A 48 -3.93 -11.12 5.26
CA PHE A 48 -3.18 -10.32 4.30
C PHE A 48 -3.75 -8.91 4.24
N VAL A 49 -3.10 -8.02 4.99
CA VAL A 49 -3.33 -6.58 4.94
C VAL A 49 -2.32 -5.94 4.01
N LEU A 50 -2.83 -5.17 3.04
CA LEU A 50 -2.02 -4.47 2.06
C LEU A 50 -2.13 -2.95 2.21
N HIS A 51 -1.01 -2.25 1.99
CA HIS A 51 -0.92 -0.79 1.94
C HIS A 51 -0.31 -0.32 0.62
N ASP A 52 -0.91 0.69 -0.03
CA ASP A 52 -0.42 1.31 -1.28
C ASP A 52 0.03 2.76 -1.03
N SER A 53 1.28 3.07 -1.38
CA SER A 53 1.88 4.38 -1.18
C SER A 53 1.49 5.44 -2.21
N ALA A 54 0.50 5.19 -3.08
CA ALA A 54 0.13 5.98 -4.27
C ALA A 54 1.20 5.97 -5.37
N GLY A 55 2.47 5.87 -4.97
CA GLY A 55 3.64 5.91 -5.82
C GLY A 55 4.21 7.32 -5.95
N PHE A 56 5.48 7.37 -6.35
CA PHE A 56 6.28 8.58 -6.48
C PHE A 56 6.34 9.00 -7.96
N GLU A 57 5.82 10.18 -8.34
CA GLU A 57 6.10 10.77 -9.66
C GLU A 57 7.39 11.60 -9.61
N PRO A 58 8.30 11.48 -10.59
CA PRO A 58 9.58 12.22 -10.60
C PRO A 58 9.44 13.76 -10.63
N ALA A 59 8.28 14.27 -11.04
CA ALA A 59 8.00 15.70 -11.17
C ALA A 59 7.50 16.35 -9.87
N ASP A 60 6.99 15.55 -8.94
CA ASP A 60 6.64 16.01 -7.61
C ASP A 60 7.88 15.90 -6.73
N ASN A 61 8.14 16.89 -5.87
CA ASN A 61 9.12 16.76 -4.79
C ASN A 61 8.59 15.72 -3.79
N VAL A 62 8.62 14.45 -4.17
CA VAL A 62 7.80 13.45 -3.50
C VAL A 62 8.26 13.28 -2.08
N ASP A 63 7.31 13.50 -1.17
CA ASP A 63 7.51 13.40 0.25
C ASP A 63 7.72 11.95 0.69
N CYS A 64 8.95 11.47 0.53
CA CYS A 64 9.43 10.20 1.08
C CYS A 64 9.23 10.11 2.61
N ASN A 65 8.94 11.23 3.30
CA ASN A 65 8.69 11.19 4.73
C ASN A 65 7.39 10.45 5.06
N SER A 66 6.41 10.44 4.17
CA SER A 66 5.16 9.67 4.37
C SER A 66 5.45 8.17 4.50
N VAL A 67 6.19 7.59 3.57
CA VAL A 67 6.60 6.18 3.60
C VAL A 67 7.55 5.90 4.75
N LYS A 68 8.54 6.76 5.00
CA LYS A 68 9.45 6.61 6.16
C LYS A 68 8.68 6.60 7.48
N SER A 69 7.76 7.55 7.67
CA SER A 69 6.94 7.65 8.88
C SER A 69 6.05 6.44 9.05
N PHE A 70 5.44 5.96 7.97
CA PHE A 70 4.62 4.75 7.98
C PHE A 70 5.43 3.51 8.41
N VAL A 71 6.61 3.30 7.80
CA VAL A 71 7.50 2.18 8.15
C VAL A 71 7.91 2.24 9.62
N GLU A 72 8.33 3.40 10.11
CA GLU A 72 8.72 3.56 11.51
C GLU A 72 7.55 3.38 12.49
N LYS A 73 6.35 3.88 12.14
CA LYS A 73 5.12 3.67 12.92
C LYS A 73 4.77 2.19 13.02
N ARG A 74 4.85 1.45 11.91
CA ARG A 74 4.53 0.02 11.85
C ARG A 74 5.57 -0.84 12.56
N LYS A 75 6.86 -0.50 12.49
CA LYS A 75 7.93 -1.19 13.23
C LYS A 75 7.77 -1.10 14.76
N LYS A 76 7.15 -0.03 15.25
CA LYS A 76 6.97 0.23 16.69
C LYS A 76 5.67 -0.33 17.27
N GLN A 77 4.86 -1.04 16.48
CA GLN A 77 3.60 -1.60 16.98
C GLN A 77 3.87 -2.76 17.94
N GLU A 78 3.11 -2.81 19.05
CA GLU A 78 3.22 -3.86 20.06
C GLU A 78 2.77 -5.22 19.52
N HIS A 79 1.65 -5.23 18.80
CA HIS A 79 1.09 -6.46 18.27
C HIS A 79 1.67 -6.81 16.91
N ALA A 80 2.13 -8.05 16.76
CA ALA A 80 2.72 -8.56 15.53
C ALA A 80 1.82 -8.36 14.29
N LYS A 81 0.49 -8.48 14.44
CA LYS A 81 -0.47 -8.26 13.34
C LYS A 81 -0.45 -6.84 12.76
N ASP A 82 -0.01 -5.86 13.56
CA ASP A 82 0.03 -4.45 13.17
C ASP A 82 1.42 -4.04 12.66
N GLN A 83 2.42 -4.94 12.78
CA GLN A 83 3.79 -4.71 12.34
C GLN A 83 3.96 -4.88 10.83
N LEU A 84 4.98 -4.22 10.29
CA LEU A 84 5.35 -4.35 8.89
C LEU A 84 6.19 -5.60 8.66
N HIS A 85 5.66 -6.54 7.88
CA HIS A 85 6.35 -7.82 7.61
C HIS A 85 7.16 -7.84 6.30
N ALA A 86 6.78 -7.03 5.30
CA ALA A 86 7.45 -7.00 4.00
C ALA A 86 7.17 -5.68 3.27
N VAL A 87 8.17 -5.20 2.53
CA VAL A 87 8.11 -4.06 1.59
C VAL A 87 8.61 -4.55 0.24
N TRP A 88 7.92 -4.15 -0.83
CA TRP A 88 8.29 -4.44 -2.21
C TRP A 88 8.19 -3.19 -3.07
#